data_AF-A0A1A8F630-F1
#
_entry.id   AF-A0A1A8F630-F1
#
_cell.length_a   1.000
_cell.length_b   1.000
_cell.length_c   1.000
_cell.angle_alpha   90.00
_cell.angle_beta   90.00
_cell.angle_gamma   90.00
#
_symmetry.space_group_name_H-M   'P 1'
#
loop_
_entity.id
_entity.type
_entity.pdbx_description
1 polymer ?
#
loop_
_entity_poly.entity_id
_entity_poly.type
_entity_poly.pdbx_seq_one_letter_code
_entity_poly.pdbx_strand_id
1 'polypeptide(L)' 'GDQRGWDNVPNEAYDLLDQLLDLNPSTRITAAAALQHPLFKDL' A
#
# COMPACT_ATOMS: atom_id res chain seq x y z
N GLY A 1 -18.53 14.59 -0.59
CA GLY A 1 -17.49 13.70 -1.13
C GLY A 1 -17.78 12.31 -0.62
N ASP A 2 -17.83 11.34 -1.51
CA ASP A 2 -18.12 9.94 -1.18
C ASP A 2 -16.94 9.33 -0.39
N GLN A 3 -17.05 9.29 0.94
CA GLN A 3 -16.03 8.73 1.84
C GLN A 3 -16.22 7.21 2.11
N ARG A 4 -17.18 6.54 1.44
CA ARG A 4 -17.63 5.19 1.81
C ARG A 4 -16.67 4.04 1.43
N GLY A 5 -15.54 4.32 0.79
CA GLY A 5 -14.64 3.28 0.27
C GLY A 5 -13.53 2.82 1.21
N TRP A 6 -13.27 3.58 2.28
CA TRP A 6 -12.02 3.50 3.06
C TRP A 6 -12.22 3.01 4.50
N ASP A 7 -13.46 3.01 5.01
CA ASP A 7 -13.78 2.68 6.40
C ASP A 7 -13.48 1.21 6.77
N ASN A 8 -13.40 0.31 5.79
CA ASN A 8 -13.16 -1.13 5.98
C ASN A 8 -11.87 -1.62 5.31
N VAL A 9 -10.98 -0.71 4.90
CA VAL A 9 -9.73 -1.06 4.24
C VAL A 9 -8.71 -1.47 5.30
N PRO A 10 -8.03 -2.64 5.17
CA PRO A 10 -7.00 -3.06 6.11
C PRO A 10 -5.87 -2.03 6.23
N ASN A 11 -5.24 -1.94 7.39
CA ASN A 11 -4.12 -1.03 7.62
C ASN A 11 -2.98 -1.28 6.62
N GLU A 12 -2.78 -2.53 6.22
CA GLU A 12 -1.78 -2.98 5.25
C GLU A 12 -2.00 -2.38 3.85
N ALA A 13 -3.24 -2.05 3.48
CA ALA A 13 -3.51 -1.41 2.20
C ALA A 13 -3.10 0.08 2.21
N TYR A 14 -3.26 0.76 3.35
CA TYR A 14 -2.76 2.12 3.53
C TYR A 14 -1.23 2.15 3.60
N ASP A 15 -0.63 1.18 4.30
CA ASP A 15 0.82 1.05 4.42
C ASP A 15 1.47 0.86 3.04
N LEU A 16 0.94 -0.05 2.22
CA LEU A 16 1.43 -0.24 0.86
C LEU A 16 1.24 1.01 -0.01
N LEU A 17 0.10 1.70 0.14
CA LEU A 17 -0.18 2.91 -0.62
C LEU A 17 0.83 4.03 -0.30
N ASP A 18 1.16 4.21 0.97
CA ASP A 18 2.16 5.20 1.40
C ASP A 18 3.54 4.89 0.81
N GLN A 19 3.95 3.61 0.86
CA GLN A 19 5.22 3.17 0.29
C GLN A 19 5.30 3.30 -1.24
N LEU A 20 4.17 3.12 -1.94
CA LEU A 20 4.06 3.33 -3.40
C LEU A 20 4.09 4.81 -3.78
N LEU A 21 3.51 5.66 -2.94
CA LEU A 21 3.41 7.10 -3.16
C LEU A 21 4.52 7.91 -2.47
N ASP A 22 5.59 7.25 -2.01
CA ASP A 22 6.76 7.93 -1.46
C ASP A 22 7.31 8.95 -2.46
N LEU A 23 7.41 10.20 -2.00
CA LEU A 23 7.89 11.35 -2.76
C LEU A 23 9.37 11.20 -3.12
N ASN A 24 10.15 10.49 -2.30
CA ASN A 24 11.54 10.22 -2.58
C ASN A 24 11.67 8.93 -3.40
N PRO A 25 12.06 9.01 -4.69
CA PRO A 25 12.17 7.82 -5.54
C PRO A 25 13.26 6.84 -5.09
N SER A 26 14.21 7.28 -4.25
CA SER A 26 15.26 6.41 -3.70
C SER A 26 14.77 5.54 -2.55
N THR A 27 13.65 5.91 -1.90
CA THR A 27 13.04 5.14 -0.79
C THR A 27 11.71 4.52 -1.14
N ARG A 28 11.10 4.93 -2.26
CA ARG A 28 9.90 4.29 -2.82
C ARG A 28 10.08 2.80 -3.01
N ILE A 29 9.05 2.04 -2.63
CA ILE A 29 9.05 0.59 -2.75
C ILE A 29 9.19 0.14 -4.21
N THR A 30 9.95 -0.92 -4.44
CA THR A 30 10.08 -1.55 -5.76
C THR A 30 8.89 -2.48 -6.02
N ALA A 31 8.60 -2.79 -7.29
CA ALA A 31 7.54 -3.73 -7.63
C ALA A 31 7.77 -5.13 -7.02
N ALA A 32 9.02 -5.61 -7.02
CA ALA A 32 9.37 -6.89 -6.42
C ALA A 32 9.12 -6.90 -4.90
N ALA A 33 9.47 -5.81 -4.20
CA ALA A 33 9.19 -5.68 -2.77
C ALA A 33 7.69 -5.55 -2.48
N ALA A 34 6.95 -4.81 -3.30
CA ALA A 34 5.50 -4.68 -3.17
C ALA A 34 4.79 -6.04 -3.26
N LEU A 35 5.21 -6.93 -4.16
CA LEU A 35 4.65 -8.28 -4.26
C LEU A 35 4.88 -9.15 -3.01
N GLN A 36 5.84 -8.78 -2.14
CA GLN A 36 6.09 -9.47 -0.86
C GLN A 36 5.38 -8.79 0.32
N HIS A 37 4.59 -7.73 0.08
CA HIS A 37 3.90 -6.98 1.12
C HIS A 37 2.83 -7.82 1.83
N PRO A 38 2.63 -7.69 3.16
CA PRO A 38 1.61 -8.43 3.91
C PRO A 38 0.18 -8.36 3.36
N LEU A 39 -0.15 -7.29 2.63
CA LEU A 39 -1.42 -7.15 1.91
C LEU A 39 -1.71 -8.35 0.98
N PHE A 40 -0.66 -8.99 0.43
CA PHE A 40 -0.77 -10.10 -0.51
C PHE A 40 -0.50 -11.47 0.11
N LYS A 41 -0.39 -11.56 1.45
CA LYS A 41 0.01 -12.78 2.15
C LYS A 41 -0.93 -13.98 1.91
N ASP A 42 -2.20 -13.71 1.61
CA ASP A 42 -3.24 -14.72 1.39
C ASP A 42 -3.76 -14.76 -0.07
N LEU A 43 -2.98 -14.23 -1.03
CA LEU A 43 -3.27 -14.29 -2.48
C LEU A 43 -2.69 -15.53 -3.17
#